data_AF-X0S8Z3-F1
#
_entry.id   AF-X0S8Z3-F1
#
_cell.length_a   1.000
_cell.length_b   1.000
_cell.length_c   1.000
_cell.angle_alpha   90.00
_cell.angle_beta   90.00
_cell.angle_gamma   90.00
#
_symmetry.space_group_name_H-M   'P 1'
#
loop_
_entity.id
_entity.type
_entity.pdbx_description
1 polymer ?
#
loop_
_entity_poly.entity_id
_entity_poly.type
_entity_poly.pdbx_seq_one_letter_code
_entity_poly.pdbx_strand_id
1 'polypeptide(L)'
;MEGAIRPFDKGFKGAGLALMVQIIGGALVGGDFLNKSANDGNVVIAINPEAMTGMQKFIEETTKMTEAIKQAKKLEGVEEVMVPGERGDKIRSKILDSDEIEVEDNLLNSLKSFVESN
;
A
#
# COMPACT_ATOMS: atom_id res chain seq x y z
N MET A 1 14.83 -12.26 18.67
CA MET A 1 13.37 -12.11 18.57
C MET A 1 12.78 -13.51 18.54
N GLU A 2 12.06 -13.91 19.58
CA GLU A 2 11.27 -15.16 19.56
C GLU A 2 9.81 -14.80 19.23
N GLY A 3 9.39 -15.10 18.01
CA GLY A 3 8.02 -14.83 17.57
C GLY A 3 7.88 -14.83 16.05
N ALA A 4 6.64 -14.89 15.58
CA ALA A 4 6.29 -14.77 14.17
C ALA A 4 5.09 -13.83 14.01
N ILE A 5 5.11 -13.04 12.94
CA ILE A 5 3.98 -12.18 12.56
C ILE A 5 2.87 -13.09 12.01
N ARG A 6 1.63 -12.87 12.46
CA ARG A 6 0.46 -13.58 11.90
C ARG A 6 0.01 -12.90 10.60
N PRO A 7 -0.61 -13.65 9.66
CA PRO A 7 -1.33 -13.05 8.54
C PRO A 7 -2.36 -12.01 9.01
N PHE A 8 -2.71 -11.04 8.17
CA PHE A 8 -3.57 -9.91 8.57
C PHE A 8 -4.97 -10.34 9.04
N ASP A 9 -5.51 -11.42 8.48
CA ASP A 9 -6.79 -12.03 8.87
C ASP A 9 -6.65 -13.06 10.01
N LYS A 10 -5.42 -13.29 10.50
CA LYS A 10 -5.03 -14.36 11.42
C LYS A 10 -5.46 -15.76 10.94
N GLY A 11 -5.61 -15.95 9.62
CA GLY A 11 -6.19 -17.13 9.01
C GLY A 11 -5.52 -17.57 7.71
N PHE A 12 -6.14 -18.54 7.04
CA PHE A 12 -5.56 -19.16 5.83
C PHE A 12 -5.74 -18.30 4.57
N LYS A 13 -6.66 -17.32 4.55
CA LYS A 13 -6.81 -16.44 3.38
C LYS A 13 -5.64 -15.45 3.31
N GLY A 14 -5.25 -14.86 4.44
CA GLY A 14 -4.06 -14.02 4.51
C GLY A 14 -2.79 -14.80 4.17
N ALA A 15 -2.66 -16.05 4.65
CA ALA A 15 -1.54 -16.92 4.28
C ALA A 15 -1.52 -17.25 2.78
N GLY A 16 -2.68 -17.54 2.18
CA GLY A 16 -2.81 -17.80 0.74
C GLY A 16 -2.42 -16.59 -0.12
N LEU A 17 -2.83 -15.37 0.29
CA LEU A 17 -2.44 -14.14 -0.39
C LEU A 17 -0.92 -13.89 -0.29
N ALA A 18 -0.31 -14.13 0.88
CA ALA A 18 1.13 -14.02 1.04
C ALA A 18 1.89 -15.03 0.16
N LEU A 19 1.40 -16.27 0.06
CA LEU A 19 1.97 -17.29 -0.82
C LEU A 19 1.89 -16.89 -2.29
N MET A 20 0.75 -16.37 -2.74
CA MET A 20 0.59 -15.86 -4.11
C MET A 20 1.62 -14.78 -4.42
N VAL A 21 1.83 -13.82 -3.52
CA VAL A 21 2.85 -12.76 -3.68
C VAL A 21 4.25 -13.36 -3.81
N GLN A 22 4.60 -14.37 -3.01
CA GLN A 22 5.90 -15.04 -3.08
C GLN A 22 6.08 -15.88 -4.36
N ILE A 23 5.01 -16.46 -4.90
CA ILE A 23 5.08 -17.19 -6.16
C ILE A 23 5.36 -16.24 -7.32
N ILE A 24 4.61 -15.13 -7.43
CA ILE A 24 4.77 -14.21 -8.56
C ILE A 24 6.02 -13.32 -8.39
N GLY A 25 6.26 -12.81 -7.18
CA GLY A 25 7.39 -11.92 -6.90
C GLY A 25 8.69 -12.66 -6.64
N GLY A 26 8.67 -13.89 -6.14
CA GLY A 26 9.87 -14.69 -5.93
C GLY A 26 10.09 -15.67 -7.07
N ALA A 27 9.39 -16.80 -7.02
CA ALA A 27 9.66 -17.96 -7.87
C ALA A 27 9.58 -17.66 -9.38
N LEU A 28 8.57 -16.90 -9.82
CA LEU A 28 8.33 -16.61 -11.24
C LEU A 28 9.44 -15.74 -11.86
N VAL A 29 9.96 -14.77 -11.12
CA VAL A 29 10.96 -13.80 -11.61
C VAL A 29 12.38 -14.10 -11.13
N GLY A 30 12.57 -15.21 -10.40
CA GLY A 30 13.87 -15.62 -9.87
C GLY A 30 14.34 -14.84 -8.63
N GLY A 31 13.42 -14.22 -7.90
CA GLY A 31 13.70 -13.56 -6.62
C GLY A 31 13.96 -14.57 -5.50
N ASP A 32 14.78 -14.17 -4.52
CA ASP A 32 15.15 -15.00 -3.37
C ASP A 32 14.10 -14.94 -2.25
N PHE A 33 13.14 -15.86 -2.30
CA PHE A 33 12.11 -15.99 -1.27
C PHE A 33 12.62 -16.53 0.08
N LEU A 34 13.87 -17.00 0.16
CA LEU A 34 14.48 -17.50 1.40
C LEU A 34 15.22 -16.42 2.19
N ASN A 35 15.24 -15.17 1.69
CA ASN A 35 15.94 -14.03 2.30
C ASN A 35 17.42 -14.34 2.61
N LYS A 36 18.09 -15.10 1.74
CA LYS A 36 19.53 -15.43 1.87
C LYS A 36 20.42 -14.44 1.14
N SER A 37 19.83 -13.54 0.36
CA SER A 37 20.48 -12.52 -0.45
C SER A 37 19.58 -11.28 -0.56
N ALA A 38 20.14 -10.18 -1.07
CA ALA A 38 19.39 -8.95 -1.36
C ALA A 38 18.70 -8.99 -2.74
N ASN A 39 18.40 -10.18 -3.27
CA ASN A 39 17.79 -10.35 -4.59
C ASN A 39 16.27 -10.42 -4.49
N ASP A 40 15.65 -9.30 -4.14
CA ASP A 40 14.20 -9.20 -4.04
C ASP A 40 13.57 -9.15 -5.44
N GLY A 41 12.63 -10.07 -5.71
CA GLY A 41 11.89 -10.08 -6.97
C GLY A 41 10.58 -9.31 -6.87
N ASN A 42 10.21 -8.64 -7.95
CA ASN A 42 9.04 -7.77 -8.03
C ASN A 42 8.25 -8.05 -9.32
N VAL A 43 6.93 -7.89 -9.25
CA VAL A 43 6.02 -8.00 -10.40
C VAL A 43 5.18 -6.75 -10.49
N VAL A 44 5.12 -6.16 -11.69
CA VAL A 44 4.25 -5.04 -12.03
C VAL A 44 3.24 -5.52 -13.07
N ILE A 45 1.95 -5.32 -12.79
CA ILE A 45 0.85 -5.66 -13.69
C ILE A 45 0.18 -4.38 -14.12
N ALA A 46 0.21 -4.09 -15.42
CA ALA A 46 -0.50 -2.97 -16.03
C ALA A 46 -1.62 -3.49 -16.92
N ILE A 47 -2.84 -3.00 -16.71
CA ILE A 47 -4.02 -3.35 -17.51
C ILE A 47 -4.50 -2.07 -18.17
N ASN A 48 -4.62 -2.08 -19.51
CA ASN A 48 -5.12 -0.93 -20.27
C ASN A 48 -6.66 -0.97 -20.35
N PRO A 49 -7.39 -0.06 -19.67
CA PRO A 49 -8.86 -0.05 -19.71
C PRO A 49 -9.41 0.25 -21.10
N GLU A 50 -8.66 1.00 -21.92
CA GLU A 50 -9.04 1.33 -23.30
C GLU A 50 -9.20 0.07 -24.16
N ALA A 51 -8.35 -0.94 -23.93
CA ALA A 51 -8.43 -2.21 -24.63
C ALA A 51 -9.58 -3.12 -24.16
N MET A 52 -10.36 -2.70 -23.16
CA MET A 52 -11.45 -3.49 -22.57
C MET A 52 -12.80 -2.79 -22.73
N THR A 53 -13.13 -1.88 -21.82
CA THR A 53 -14.44 -1.21 -21.77
C THR A 53 -14.40 0.22 -22.30
N GLY A 54 -13.21 0.72 -22.64
CA GLY A 54 -12.94 2.13 -22.96
C GLY A 54 -12.59 2.93 -21.72
N MET A 55 -11.61 3.83 -21.81
CA MET A 55 -11.09 4.61 -20.70
C MET A 55 -12.17 5.45 -20.03
N GLN A 56 -12.97 6.18 -20.83
CA GLN A 56 -14.02 7.06 -20.31
C GLN A 56 -15.05 6.29 -19.49
N LYS A 57 -15.53 5.16 -20.02
CA LYS A 57 -16.50 4.31 -19.33
C LYS A 57 -15.92 3.70 -18.06
N PHE A 58 -14.65 3.30 -18.08
CA PHE A 58 -13.96 2.78 -16.90
C PHE A 58 -13.89 3.84 -15.78
N ILE A 59 -13.54 5.08 -16.10
CA ILE A 59 -13.50 6.20 -15.15
C ILE A 59 -14.90 6.47 -14.59
N GLU A 60 -15.93 6.52 -15.44
CA GLU A 60 -17.30 6.76 -15.01
C GLU A 60 -17.80 5.68 -14.02
N GLU A 61 -17.61 4.41 -14.34
CA GLU A 61 -18.09 3.31 -13.49
C GLU A 61 -17.30 3.19 -12.17
N THR A 62 -15.98 3.41 -12.21
CA THR A 62 -15.17 3.43 -10.98
C THR A 62 -15.50 4.63 -10.09
N THR A 63 -15.82 5.78 -10.67
CA THR A 63 -16.29 6.97 -9.93
C THR A 63 -17.62 6.67 -9.23
N LYS A 64 -18.62 6.15 -9.95
CA LYS A 64 -19.91 5.76 -9.36
C LYS A 64 -19.75 4.74 -8.23
N MET A 65 -18.86 3.76 -8.40
CA MET A 65 -18.58 2.76 -7.37
C MET A 65 -17.97 3.39 -6.12
N THR A 66 -16.97 4.24 -6.28
CA THR A 66 -16.34 4.97 -5.16
C THR A 66 -17.35 5.85 -4.43
N GLU A 67 -18.20 6.59 -5.15
CA GLU A 67 -19.26 7.40 -4.56
C GLU A 67 -20.26 6.55 -3.76
N ALA A 68 -20.69 5.41 -4.30
CA ALA A 68 -21.60 4.50 -3.61
C ALA A 68 -21.01 3.93 -2.32
N ILE A 69 -19.72 3.55 -2.33
CA ILE A 69 -19.01 3.07 -1.12
C ILE A 69 -18.99 4.17 -0.05
N LYS A 70 -18.67 5.40 -0.43
CA LYS A 70 -18.59 6.54 0.51
C LYS A 70 -19.94 6.94 1.09
N GLN A 71 -21.04 6.65 0.39
CA GLN A 71 -22.42 6.87 0.86
C GLN A 71 -22.96 5.73 1.73
N ALA A 72 -22.21 4.65 1.93
CA ALA A 72 -22.63 3.54 2.77
C ALA A 72 -22.94 4.00 4.20
N LYS A 73 -23.89 3.31 4.86
CA LYS A 73 -24.24 3.57 6.25
C LYS A 73 -22.98 3.42 7.13
N LYS A 74 -22.60 4.50 7.79
CA LYS A 74 -21.50 4.53 8.76
C LYS A 74 -21.84 3.70 10.00
N LEU A 75 -20.84 3.05 10.57
CA LEU A 75 -20.95 2.45 11.90
C LEU A 75 -20.93 3.56 12.97
N GLU A 76 -21.41 3.24 14.18
CA GLU A 76 -21.29 4.15 15.32
C GLU A 76 -19.82 4.50 15.59
N GLY A 77 -19.53 5.78 15.82
CA GLY A 77 -18.17 6.28 16.03
C GLY A 77 -17.30 6.41 14.77
N VAL A 78 -17.80 6.06 13.58
CA VAL A 78 -17.09 6.27 12.31
C VAL A 78 -17.50 7.60 11.68
N GLU A 79 -16.54 8.53 11.55
CA GLU A 79 -16.77 9.87 10.99
C GLU A 79 -17.12 9.82 9.49
N GLU A 80 -16.40 9.02 8.71
CA GLU A 80 -16.55 8.87 7.27
C GLU A 80 -16.13 7.48 6.79
N VAL A 81 -16.73 7.00 5.71
CA VAL A 81 -16.26 5.82 4.97
C VAL A 81 -15.28 6.31 3.90
N MET A 82 -14.07 5.74 3.89
CA MET A 82 -13.03 6.09 2.92
C MET A 82 -12.75 4.91 1.98
N VAL A 83 -12.37 5.23 0.75
CA VAL A 83 -11.78 4.25 -0.17
C VAL A 83 -10.26 4.19 -0.02
N PRO A 84 -9.61 3.07 -0.41
CA PRO A 84 -8.15 2.96 -0.38
C PRO A 84 -7.48 4.13 -1.11
N GLY A 85 -6.51 4.77 -0.48
CA GLY A 85 -5.80 5.95 -1.00
C GLY A 85 -6.16 7.26 -0.29
N GLU A 86 -7.43 7.49 0.03
CA GLU A 86 -7.90 8.81 0.51
C GLU A 86 -7.23 9.28 1.82
N ARG A 87 -6.94 8.35 2.74
CA ARG A 87 -6.18 8.69 3.95
C ARG A 87 -4.77 9.19 3.61
N GLY A 88 -4.11 8.55 2.64
CA GLY A 88 -2.80 8.94 2.15
C GLY A 88 -2.85 10.29 1.44
N ASP A 89 -3.86 10.53 0.62
CA ASP A 89 -4.07 11.81 -0.06
C ASP A 89 -4.25 12.96 0.94
N LYS A 90 -5.03 12.75 2.00
CA LYS A 90 -5.20 13.74 3.09
C LYS A 90 -3.88 14.06 3.80
N ILE A 91 -3.06 13.04 4.10
CA ILE A 91 -1.74 13.24 4.70
C ILE A 91 -0.83 14.02 3.75
N ARG A 92 -0.81 13.63 2.47
CA ARG A 92 -0.01 14.30 1.43
C ARG A 92 -0.42 15.76 1.26
N SER A 93 -1.71 16.07 1.20
CA SER A 93 -2.19 17.46 1.10
C SER A 93 -1.74 18.29 2.30
N LYS A 94 -1.87 17.76 3.53
CA LYS A 94 -1.39 18.46 4.74
C LYS A 94 0.10 18.77 4.67
N ILE A 95 0.92 17.81 4.26
CA ILE A 95 2.37 17.99 4.08
C ILE A 95 2.67 19.11 3.08
N LEU A 96 1.94 19.14 1.95
CA LEU A 96 2.12 20.16 0.92
C LEU A 96 1.65 21.54 1.39
N ASP A 97 0.58 21.60 2.17
CA ASP A 97 0.02 22.84 2.70
C ASP A 97 0.91 23.44 3.80
N SER A 98 1.54 22.60 4.64
CA SER A 98 2.46 23.04 5.69
C SER A 98 3.90 23.20 5.23
N ASP A 99 4.28 22.61 4.09
CA ASP A 99 5.67 22.45 3.63
C ASP A 99 6.57 21.74 4.66
N GLU A 100 5.97 20.83 5.44
CA GLU A 100 6.61 20.14 6.55
C GLU A 100 6.23 18.66 6.56
N ILE A 101 7.18 17.79 6.91
CA ILE A 101 6.95 16.35 7.09
C ILE A 101 7.27 15.99 8.54
N GLU A 102 6.30 15.38 9.22
CA GLU A 102 6.50 14.84 10.56
C GLU A 102 7.44 13.62 10.49
N VAL A 103 8.50 13.67 11.30
CA VAL A 103 9.50 12.60 11.43
C VAL A 103 9.75 12.34 12.90
N GLU A 104 10.01 11.09 13.25
CA GLU A 104 10.39 10.75 14.62
C GLU A 104 11.78 11.33 14.98
N ASP A 105 11.96 11.75 16.23
CA ASP A 105 13.20 12.37 16.71
C ASP A 105 14.44 11.47 16.51
N ASN A 106 14.28 10.17 16.71
CA ASN A 106 15.35 9.17 16.51
C ASN A 106 15.82 9.11 15.04
N LEU A 107 14.90 9.17 14.07
CA LEU A 107 15.19 9.19 12.64
C LEU A 107 15.90 10.49 12.29
N LEU A 108 15.39 11.63 12.76
CA LEU A 108 16.01 12.94 12.52
C LEU A 108 17.45 12.98 13.07
N ASN A 109 17.68 12.47 14.28
CA ASN A 109 19.01 12.41 14.88
C ASN A 109 19.95 11.48 14.09
N SER A 110 19.43 10.35 13.58
CA SER A 110 20.20 9.42 12.76
C SER A 110 20.60 10.06 11.43
N LEU A 111 19.71 10.82 10.78
CA LEU A 111 20.00 11.54 9.54
C LEU A 111 21.06 12.62 9.76
N LYS A 112 20.98 13.41 10.85
CA LYS A 112 22.00 14.41 11.20
C LYS A 112 23.37 13.77 11.39
N SER A 113 23.43 12.67 12.16
CA SER A 113 24.68 11.94 12.41
C SER A 113 25.29 11.35 11.13
N PHE A 114 24.46 10.89 10.20
CA PHE A 114 24.91 10.39 8.89
C PHE A 114 25.56 11.50 8.04
N VAL A 115 25.02 12.72 8.09
CA VAL A 115 25.60 13.88 7.38
C VAL A 115 26.91 14.32 8.02
N GLU A 116 27.02 14.31 9.36
CA GLU A 116 28.25 14.71 10.06
C GLU A 116 29.42 13.72 9.90
N SER A 117 29.12 12.47 9.55
CA SER A 117 30.12 11.39 9.38
C SER A 117 30.62 11.24 7.94
N ASN A 118 30.11 12.03 7.00
CA ASN A 118 30.55 12.11 5.60
C ASN A 118 31.03 13.54 5.26
#